data_AF-A0A0A3A3Z9-F1
#
_entry.id   AF-A0A0A3A3Z9-F1
#
_cell.length_a   1.000
_cell.length_b   1.000
_cell.length_c   1.000
_cell.angle_alpha   90.00
_cell.angle_beta   90.00
_cell.angle_gamma   90.00
#
_symmetry.space_group_name_H-M   'P 1'
#
loop_
_entity.id
_entity.type
_entity.pdbx_description
1 polymer ?
#
loop_
_entity_poly.entity_id
_entity_poly.type
_entity_poly.pdbx_seq_one_letter_code
_entity_poly.pdbx_strand_id
1 'polypeptide(L)' 'MPTKHIDEELWKKIEAKTVDVVIHTKKMVKDTDILQAIIQKGMEQTSMDDLINYISSKKRK' A
#
# COMPACT_ATOMS: atom_id res chain seq x y z
N MET A 1 0.60 1.70 -16.40
CA MET A 1 0.99 0.96 -15.19
C MET A 1 -0.10 1.13 -14.14
N PRO A 2 -0.44 0.10 -13.35
CA PRO A 2 -1.43 0.17 -12.27
C PRO A 2 -1.14 1.30 -11.27
N THR A 3 0.12 1.75 -11.22
CA THR A 3 0.61 2.91 -10.46
C THR A 3 0.00 4.25 -10.86
N LYS A 4 -0.65 4.39 -12.03
CA LYS A 4 -1.33 5.65 -12.42
C LYS A 4 -2.55 6.01 -11.55
N HIS A 5 -3.05 5.06 -10.76
CA HIS A 5 -4.22 5.24 -9.89
C HIS A 5 -3.86 5.20 -8.40
N ILE A 6 -2.58 5.07 -8.07
CA ILE A 6 -2.07 5.12 -6.70
C ILE A 6 -1.55 6.55 -6.48
N ASP A 7 -1.99 7.18 -5.40
CA ASP A 7 -1.50 8.51 -5.01
C ASP A 7 0.03 8.49 -4.86
N GLU A 8 0.70 9.56 -5.31
CA GLU A 8 2.16 9.67 -5.24
C GLU A 8 2.68 9.53 -3.80
N GLU A 9 1.94 10.05 -2.82
CA GLU A 9 2.31 9.92 -1.41
C GLU A 9 2.24 8.46 -0.94
N LEU A 10 1.24 7.71 -1.40
CA LEU A 10 1.10 6.30 -1.09
C LEU A 10 2.18 5.48 -1.81
N TRP A 11 2.53 5.83 -3.04
CA TRP A 11 3.61 5.18 -3.78
C TRP A 11 4.97 5.35 -3.08
N LYS A 12 5.31 6.55 -2.63
CA LYS A 12 6.55 6.81 -1.85
C LYS A 12 6.61 5.98 -0.57
N LYS A 13 5.47 5.74 0.08
CA LYS A 13 5.41 4.85 1.28
C LYS A 13 5.70 3.40 0.93
N ILE A 14 5.26 2.92 -0.23
CA ILE A 14 5.57 1.58 -0.72
C ILE A 14 7.06 1.46 -1.02
N GLU A 15 7.64 2.42 -1.76
CA GLU A 15 9.07 2.45 -2.07
C GLU A 15 9.94 2.45 -0.81
N ALA A 16 9.62 3.28 0.18
CA ALA A 16 10.33 3.31 1.46
C ALA A 16 10.27 1.95 2.18
N LYS A 17 9.10 1.32 2.22
CA LYS A 17 8.93 -0.03 2.78
C LYS A 17 9.73 -1.09 2.01
N THR A 18 9.81 -0.98 0.68
CA THR A 18 10.65 -1.89 -0.12
C THR A 18 12.11 -1.74 0.27
N VAL A 19 12.62 -0.51 0.41
CA VAL A 19 13.99 -0.26 0.86
C VAL A 19 14.24 -0.90 2.22
N ASP A 20 13.33 -0.71 3.18
CA ASP A 20 13.44 -1.32 4.50
C ASP A 20 13.49 -2.85 4.41
N VAL A 21 12.63 -3.47 3.62
CA VAL A 21 12.62 -4.93 3.45
C VAL A 21 13.91 -5.42 2.80
N VAL A 22 14.44 -4.71 1.81
CA VAL A 22 15.73 -5.03 1.18
C VAL A 22 16.86 -4.96 2.20
N ILE A 23 16.89 -3.93 3.05
CA ILE A 23 17.89 -3.77 4.11
C ILE A 23 17.82 -4.94 5.11
N HIS A 24 16.63 -5.29 5.57
CA HIS A 24 16.45 -6.32 6.60
C HIS A 24 16.68 -7.74 6.06
N THR A 25 16.25 -8.02 4.84
CA THR A 25 16.33 -9.35 4.23
C THR A 25 17.62 -9.58 3.44
N LYS A 26 18.34 -8.50 3.10
CA LYS A 26 19.50 -8.49 2.19
C LYS A 26 19.21 -9.10 0.82
N LYS A 27 17.94 -9.11 0.40
CA LYS A 27 17.50 -9.62 -0.89
C LYS A 27 16.93 -8.47 -1.71
N MET A 28 17.17 -8.48 -3.02
CA MET A 28 16.48 -7.57 -3.91
C MET A 28 15.01 -7.98 -4.02
N VAL A 29 14.11 -7.04 -3.75
CA VAL A 29 12.67 -7.22 -3.81
C VAL A 29 12.08 -6.15 -4.73
N LYS A 30 11.05 -6.49 -5.51
CA LYS A 30 10.36 -5.53 -6.37
C LYS A 30 9.30 -4.79 -5.58
N ASP A 31 9.08 -3.52 -5.88
CA ASP A 31 8.00 -2.73 -5.27
C ASP A 31 6.62 -3.35 -5.50
N THR A 32 6.41 -4.02 -6.63
CA THR A 32 5.18 -4.74 -6.93
C THR A 32 4.90 -5.88 -5.96
N ASP A 33 5.95 -6.57 -5.49
CA ASP A 33 5.81 -7.72 -4.60
C ASP A 33 5.43 -7.23 -3.19
N ILE A 34 6.04 -6.13 -2.76
CA ILE A 34 5.69 -5.46 -1.51
C ILE A 34 4.27 -4.89 -1.56
N LEU A 35 3.90 -4.25 -2.67
CA LEU A 35 2.54 -3.75 -2.88
C LEU A 35 1.52 -4.89 -2.80
N GLN A 36 1.76 -6.01 -3.49
CA GLN A 36 0.86 -7.17 -3.45
C GLN A 36 0.73 -7.74 -2.04
N ALA A 37 1.83 -7.91 -1.32
CA ALA A 37 1.82 -8.41 0.06
C ALA A 37 1.01 -7.51 1.00
N ILE A 38 1.15 -6.18 0.84
CA ILE A 38 0.41 -5.20 1.65
C ILE A 38 -1.08 -5.22 1.29
N ILE A 39 -1.43 -5.26 0.00
CA ILE A 39 -2.84 -5.31 -0.44
C ILE A 39 -3.50 -6.59 0.08
N GLN A 40 -2.85 -7.74 -0.06
CA GLN A 40 -3.39 -9.01 0.40
C GLN A 40 -3.68 -8.97 1.90
N LYS A 41 -2.71 -8.52 2.70
CA LYS A 41 -2.89 -8.35 4.15
C LYS A 41 -3.96 -7.31 4.48
N GLY A 42 -4.05 -6.25 3.69
CA GLY A 42 -5.11 -5.25 3.79
C GLY A 42 -6.48 -5.86 3.56
N MET A 43 -6.67 -6.67 2.52
CA MET A 43 -7.95 -7.32 2.21
C MET A 43 -8.41 -8.29 3.32
N GLU A 44 -7.46 -8.94 4.00
CA GLU A 44 -7.77 -9.83 5.13
C GLU A 44 -8.17 -9.08 6.41
N GLN A 45 -7.64 -7.87 6.61
CA GLN A 45 -7.82 -7.10 7.85
C GLN A 45 -8.84 -5.96 7.73
N THR A 46 -9.17 -5.54 6.52
CA THR A 46 -10.07 -4.41 6.28
C THR A 46 -11.52 -4.86 6.41
N SER A 47 -12.26 -4.21 7.29
CA SER A 47 -13.70 -4.41 7.42
C SER A 47 -14.49 -3.53 6.43
N MET A 48 -15.77 -3.85 6.23
CA MET A 48 -16.66 -2.98 5.45
C MET A 48 -16.80 -1.58 6.08
N ASP A 49 -16.77 -1.48 7.41
CA ASP A 49 -16.86 -0.20 8.12
C ASP A 49 -15.64 0.68 7.83
N ASP A 50 -14.44 0.10 7.74
CA ASP A 50 -13.21 0.82 7.37
C ASP A 50 -13.30 1.41 5.96
N LEU A 51 -13.87 0.66 5.02
CA LEU A 51 -14.08 1.12 3.65
C LEU A 51 -15.13 2.24 3.58
N ILE A 52 -16.22 2.11 4.32
CA ILE A 52 -17.27 3.14 4.41
C ILE A 52 -16.70 4.42 5.04
N ASN A 53 -15.89 4.30 6.10
CA ASN A 53 -15.20 5.42 6.73
C ASN A 53 -14.20 6.10 5.79
N TYR A 54 -13.45 5.32 5.00
CA TYR A 54 -12.53 5.85 4.01
C TYR A 54 -13.26 6.63 2.91
N ILE A 55 -14.37 6.10 2.36
CA ILE A 55 -15.14 6.79 1.31
C ILE A 55 -15.83 8.04 1.86
N SER A 56 -16.38 7.98 3.08
CA SER A 56 -17.08 9.11 3.71
C SER A 56 -16.15 10.25 4.12
N SER A 57 -14.93 9.93 4.59
CA SER A 57 -13.91 10.94 4.90
C SER A 57 -13.38 11.64 3.65
N LYS A 58 -13.31 10.94 2.51
CA LYS A 58 -12.89 11.51 1.23
C LYS A 58 -13.87 12.56 0.67
N LYS A 59 -15.14 12.55 1.10
CA LYS A 59 -16.16 13.55 0.73
C LYS A 59 -16.09 14.87 1.52
N ARG A 60 -15.31 14.93 2.61
CA ARG A 60 -15.23 16.12 3.48
C ARG A 60 -14.07 17.07 3.15
N LYS A 61 -13.35 16.85 2.05
CA LYS A 61 -12.23 17.68 1.61
C LYS A 61 -12.55 18.37 0.30
#